data_AF-A0A2N0S6Q0-F1
#
_entry.id   AF-A0A2N0S6Q0-F1
#
_cell.length_a   1.000
_cell.length_b   1.000
_cell.length_c   1.000
_cell.angle_alpha   90.00
_cell.angle_beta   90.00
_cell.angle_gamma   90.00
#
_symmetry.space_group_name_H-M   'P 1'
#
loop_
_entity.id
_entity.type
_entity.pdbx_description
1 polymer ?
#
loop_
_entity_poly.entity_id
_entity_poly.type
_entity_poly.pdbx_seq_one_letter_code
_entity_poly.pdbx_strand_id
1 'polypeptide(L)'
;MVGHLKARIGITRCVDLAKDQLNGVNTSNLVVWGFTVVARSIRIYALAVAGGLNHLILAYEAPIPSASWNMCNTKIAYCTMIGFLQKLNATKMMLANLNNERTKTLCCGIKRKRKAVSYSFPPIVSTPQSKKRKR
;
A
#
# COMPACT_ATOMS: atom_id res chain seq x y z
N MET A 1 -30.16 6.69 0.60
CA MET A 1 -29.27 6.40 -0.55
C MET A 1 -27.98 7.23 -0.58
N VAL A 2 -27.99 8.53 -0.22
CA VAL A 2 -26.83 9.43 -0.39
C VAL A 2 -25.56 9.03 0.39
N GLY A 3 -25.69 8.57 1.64
CA GLY A 3 -24.52 8.21 2.47
C GLY A 3 -23.71 7.02 1.95
N HIS A 4 -24.38 6.04 1.33
CA HIS A 4 -23.74 4.85 0.76
C HIS A 4 -22.93 5.20 -0.50
N LEU A 5 -23.42 6.15 -1.31
CA LEU A 5 -22.73 6.63 -2.50
C LEU A 5 -21.48 7.44 -2.12
N LYS A 6 -21.59 8.29 -1.09
CA LYS A 6 -20.49 9.12 -0.60
C LYS A 6 -19.35 8.29 0.00
N ALA A 7 -19.68 7.27 0.79
CA ALA A 7 -18.70 6.33 1.33
C ALA A 7 -18.01 5.52 0.23
N ARG A 8 -18.78 5.06 -0.77
CA ARG A 8 -18.24 4.34 -1.93
C ARG A 8 -17.25 5.18 -2.72
N ILE A 9 -17.59 6.44 -3.03
CA ILE A 9 -16.69 7.36 -3.75
C ILE A 9 -15.41 7.62 -2.95
N GLY A 10 -15.53 7.87 -1.64
CA GLY A 10 -14.38 8.13 -0.77
C GLY A 10 -13.41 6.95 -0.69
N ILE A 11 -13.91 5.75 -0.40
CA ILE A 11 -13.07 4.54 -0.25
C ILE A 11 -12.42 4.16 -1.59
N THR A 12 -13.15 4.30 -2.71
CA THR A 12 -12.60 4.02 -4.04
C THR A 12 -11.43 4.96 -4.38
N ARG A 13 -11.60 6.27 -4.15
CA ARG A 13 -10.54 7.25 -4.38
C ARG A 13 -9.29 6.98 -3.53
N CYS A 14 -9.45 6.51 -2.29
CA CYS A 14 -8.33 6.12 -1.44
C CYS A 14 -7.57 4.91 -2.01
N VAL A 15 -8.27 3.91 -2.56
CA VAL A 15 -7.64 2.74 -3.20
C VAL A 15 -6.90 3.14 -4.46
N ASP A 16 -7.50 3.98 -5.30
CA ASP A 16 -6.85 4.42 -6.54
C ASP A 16 -5.57 5.21 -6.24
N LEU A 17 -5.61 6.12 -5.26
CA LEU A 17 -4.42 6.83 -4.79
C LEU A 17 -3.35 5.88 -4.24
N ALA A 18 -3.75 4.87 -3.46
CA ALA A 18 -2.82 3.88 -2.92
C ALA A 18 -2.18 3.04 -4.03
N LYS A 19 -2.94 2.66 -5.06
CA LYS A 19 -2.43 1.93 -6.23
C LYS A 19 -1.41 2.76 -7.01
N ASP A 20 -1.72 4.04 -7.27
CA ASP A 20 -0.80 4.95 -7.96
C ASP A 20 0.52 5.12 -7.18
N GLN A 21 0.43 5.26 -5.86
CA GLN A 21 1.60 5.36 -4.98
C GLN A 21 2.36 4.04 -4.83
N LEU A 22 1.73 2.89 -5.06
CA LEU A 22 2.36 1.57 -4.95
C LEU A 22 2.66 0.93 -6.31
N ASN A 23 2.69 1.74 -7.37
CA ASN A 23 2.96 1.26 -8.72
C ASN A 23 4.25 0.44 -8.80
N GLY A 24 4.16 -0.73 -9.45
CA GLY A 24 5.25 -1.71 -9.55
C GLY A 24 5.32 -2.75 -8.42
N VAL A 25 4.41 -2.72 -7.45
CA VAL A 25 4.31 -3.73 -6.38
C VAL A 25 2.98 -4.48 -6.48
N ASN A 26 2.97 -5.77 -6.13
CA ASN A 26 1.76 -6.58 -6.14
C ASN A 26 0.79 -6.14 -5.02
N THR A 27 -0.28 -5.44 -5.40
CA THR A 27 -1.34 -4.99 -4.47
C THR A 27 -2.58 -5.90 -4.49
N SER A 28 -2.50 -7.12 -5.03
CA SER A 28 -3.66 -8.01 -5.22
C SER A 28 -4.31 -8.53 -3.93
N ASN A 29 -3.70 -8.27 -2.79
CA ASN A 29 -4.26 -8.62 -1.47
C ASN A 29 -4.67 -7.37 -0.68
N LEU A 30 -4.56 -6.17 -1.27
CA LEU A 30 -4.86 -4.92 -0.57
C LEU A 30 -6.36 -4.82 -0.33
N VAL A 31 -6.71 -4.66 0.95
CA VAL A 31 -8.08 -4.38 1.39
C VAL A 31 -8.10 -3.06 2.14
N VAL A 32 -8.90 -2.11 1.66
CA VAL A 32 -9.15 -0.84 2.32
C VAL A 32 -10.52 -0.87 2.98
N TRP A 33 -10.56 -0.51 4.25
CA TRP A 33 -11.78 -0.48 5.04
C TRP A 33 -12.27 0.94 5.17
N GLY A 34 -13.58 1.12 5.13
CA GLY A 34 -14.20 2.39 5.48
C GLY A 34 -15.51 2.15 6.21
N PHE A 35 -15.96 3.14 6.95
CA PHE A 35 -17.26 3.08 7.61
C PHE A 35 -18.10 4.29 7.24
N THR A 36 -19.40 4.15 7.39
CA THR A 36 -20.35 5.25 7.26
C THR A 36 -21.43 5.11 8.32
N VAL A 37 -22.03 6.23 8.66
CA VAL A 37 -23.23 6.28 9.48
C VAL A 37 -24.39 6.66 8.57
N VAL A 38 -25.37 5.78 8.47
CA VAL A 38 -26.58 6.01 7.67
C VAL A 38 -27.79 5.78 8.56
N ALA A 39 -28.64 6.81 8.69
CA ALA A 39 -29.78 6.81 9.60
C ALA A 39 -29.36 6.47 11.04
N ARG A 40 -29.73 5.29 11.55
CA ARG A 40 -29.38 4.78 12.87
C ARG A 40 -28.51 3.53 12.81
N SER A 41 -27.68 3.40 11.78
CA SER A 41 -26.79 2.25 11.62
C SER A 41 -25.36 2.66 11.26
N ILE A 42 -24.38 1.99 11.86
CA ILE A 42 -22.98 1.97 11.46
C ILE A 42 -22.84 0.89 10.39
N ARG A 43 -22.26 1.23 9.24
CA ARG A 43 -21.98 0.29 8.17
C ARG A 43 -20.49 0.28 7.87
N ILE A 44 -19.88 -0.89 7.89
CA ILE A 44 -18.48 -1.10 7.55
C ILE A 44 -18.41 -1.70 6.15
N TYR A 45 -17.64 -1.08 5.27
CA TYR A 45 -17.33 -1.59 3.96
C TYR A 45 -15.88 -2.04 3.88
N ALA A 46 -15.66 -3.10 3.11
CA ALA A 46 -14.36 -3.53 2.64
C ALA A 46 -14.29 -3.30 1.13
N LEU A 47 -13.24 -2.63 0.68
CA LEU A 47 -12.88 -2.53 -0.73
C LEU A 47 -11.66 -3.43 -0.96
N ALA A 48 -11.91 -4.59 -1.55
CA ALA A 48 -10.87 -5.57 -1.86
C ALA A 48 -10.43 -5.42 -3.32
N VAL A 49 -9.13 -5.37 -3.54
CA VAL A 49 -8.54 -5.45 -4.88
C VAL A 49 -8.31 -6.93 -5.19
N ALA A 50 -9.09 -7.53 -6.09
CA ALA A 50 -8.90 -8.94 -6.48
C ALA A 50 -8.85 -9.04 -8.01
N GLY A 51 -7.80 -9.67 -8.54
CA GLY A 51 -7.66 -9.87 -9.99
C GLY A 51 -7.67 -8.59 -10.83
N GLY A 52 -7.24 -7.45 -10.26
CA GLY A 52 -7.27 -6.13 -10.92
C GLY A 52 -8.57 -5.35 -10.77
N LEU A 53 -9.63 -5.95 -10.24
CA LEU A 53 -10.92 -5.31 -9.98
C LEU A 53 -11.06 -4.87 -8.52
N ASN A 54 -11.82 -3.79 -8.31
CA ASN A 54 -12.15 -3.28 -6.98
C ASN A 54 -13.55 -3.76 -6.59
N HIS A 55 -13.65 -4.64 -5.58
CA HIS A 55 -14.91 -5.16 -5.07
C HIS A 55 -15.29 -4.47 -3.76
N LEU A 56 -16.37 -3.69 -3.77
CA LEU A 56 -16.93 -3.07 -2.55
C LEU A 56 -17.95 -4.00 -1.91
N ILE A 57 -17.70 -4.41 -0.68
CA ILE A 57 -18.52 -5.34 0.09
C ILE A 57 -18.98 -4.65 1.37
N LEU A 58 -20.29 -4.70 1.68
CA LEU A 58 -20.79 -4.37 3.01
C LEU A 58 -20.41 -5.52 3.94
N ALA A 59 -19.39 -5.31 4.77
CA ALA A 59 -18.85 -6.36 5.64
C ALA A 59 -19.65 -6.51 6.94
N TYR A 60 -20.19 -5.41 7.46
CA TYR A 60 -20.98 -5.43 8.69
C TYR A 60 -21.92 -4.22 8.78
N GLU A 61 -23.08 -4.43 9.40
CA GLU A 61 -24.03 -3.37 9.76
C GLU A 61 -24.44 -3.53 11.22
N ALA A 62 -24.35 -2.44 11.98
CA ALA A 62 -24.63 -2.40 13.41
C ALA A 62 -25.63 -1.28 13.72
N PRO A 63 -26.62 -1.48 14.59
CA PRO A 63 -27.49 -0.40 15.03
C PRO A 63 -26.72 0.59 15.92
N ILE A 64 -27.02 1.88 15.77
CA ILE A 64 -26.58 2.93 16.68
C ILE A 64 -27.55 2.95 17.87
N PRO A 65 -27.05 2.89 19.11
CA PRO A 65 -27.90 2.99 20.28
C PRO A 65 -28.62 4.35 20.28
N SER A 66 -29.95 4.33 20.34
CA SER A 66 -30.78 5.53 20.40
C SER A 66 -30.88 6.12 21.81
N ALA A 67 -30.50 5.34 22.83
CA ALA A 67 -30.54 5.74 24.23
C ALA A 67 -29.54 4.90 25.04
N SER A 68 -29.07 5.45 26.17
CA SER A 68 -28.07 4.83 27.05
C SER A 68 -28.52 3.51 27.68
N TRP A 69 -29.83 3.33 27.88
CA TRP A 69 -30.41 2.10 28.45
C TRP A 69 -30.44 0.92 27.46
N ASN A 70 -30.19 1.17 26.16
CA ASN A 70 -30.07 0.11 25.17
C ASN A 70 -28.65 -0.49 25.15
N MET A 71 -28.28 -1.12 26.28
CA MET A 71 -26.93 -1.66 26.50
C MET A 71 -26.51 -2.69 25.45
N CYS A 72 -27.45 -3.49 24.92
CA CYS A 72 -27.16 -4.45 23.84
C CYS A 72 -26.67 -3.73 22.58
N ASN A 73 -27.39 -2.72 22.09
CA ASN A 73 -26.98 -1.99 20.89
C ASN A 73 -25.70 -1.18 21.13
N THR A 74 -25.51 -0.65 22.33
CA THR A 74 -24.25 0.01 22.71
C THR A 74 -23.07 -0.95 22.67
N LYS A 75 -23.22 -2.17 23.24
CA LYS A 75 -22.18 -3.20 23.21
C LYS A 75 -21.86 -3.63 21.78
N ILE A 76 -22.89 -3.85 20.96
CA ILE A 76 -22.72 -4.23 19.55
C ILE A 76 -21.96 -3.13 18.80
N ALA A 77 -22.41 -1.88 18.86
CA ALA A 77 -21.75 -0.75 18.20
C ALA A 77 -20.29 -0.58 18.67
N TYR A 78 -20.03 -0.70 19.97
CA TYR A 78 -18.68 -0.62 20.52
C TYR A 78 -17.78 -1.73 19.97
N CYS A 79 -18.21 -3.00 20.03
CA CYS A 79 -17.45 -4.14 19.50
C CYS A 79 -17.19 -4.00 18.00
N THR A 80 -18.17 -3.51 17.24
CA THR A 80 -18.03 -3.21 15.81
C THR A 80 -16.94 -2.18 15.56
N MET A 81 -16.90 -1.10 16.33
CA MET A 81 -15.89 -0.04 16.18
C MET A 81 -14.50 -0.50 16.57
N ILE A 82 -14.36 -1.33 17.61
CA ILE A 82 -13.09 -1.97 17.98
C ILE A 82 -12.60 -2.88 16.85
N GLY A 83 -13.48 -3.72 16.29
CA GLY A 83 -13.14 -4.57 15.15
C GLY A 83 -12.71 -3.76 13.92
N PHE A 84 -13.39 -2.65 13.65
CA PHE A 84 -13.01 -1.73 12.57
C PHE A 84 -11.61 -1.13 12.77
N LEU A 85 -11.29 -0.67 13.99
CA LEU A 85 -9.96 -0.13 14.32
C LEU A 85 -8.85 -1.17 14.10
N GLN A 86 -9.09 -2.42 14.49
CA GLN A 86 -8.15 -3.51 14.24
C GLN A 86 -7.89 -3.73 12.75
N LYS A 87 -8.94 -3.69 11.92
CA LYS A 87 -8.82 -3.79 10.46
C LYS A 87 -8.05 -2.62 9.85
N LEU A 88 -8.30 -1.40 10.30
CA LEU A 88 -7.53 -0.22 9.87
C LEU A 88 -6.05 -0.34 10.20
N ASN A 89 -5.71 -0.79 11.40
CA ASN A 89 -4.32 -1.00 11.80
C ASN A 89 -3.65 -2.08 10.95
N ALA A 90 -4.34 -3.17 10.64
CA ALA A 90 -3.84 -4.20 9.74
C ALA A 90 -3.57 -3.65 8.32
N THR A 91 -4.50 -2.87 7.76
CA THR A 91 -4.30 -2.22 6.46
C THR A 91 -3.12 -1.24 6.50
N LYS A 92 -2.95 -0.47 7.57
CA LYS A 92 -1.80 0.44 7.75
C LYS A 92 -0.47 -0.31 7.71
N MET A 93 -0.38 -1.43 8.43
CA MET A 93 0.82 -2.28 8.44
C MET A 93 1.10 -2.87 7.05
N MET A 94 0.05 -3.31 6.34
CA MET A 94 0.17 -3.82 4.99
C MET A 94 0.68 -2.75 4.00
N LEU A 95 0.14 -1.54 4.06
CA LEU A 95 0.59 -0.41 3.24
C LEU A 95 2.06 -0.04 3.53
N ALA A 96 2.47 -0.05 4.80
CA ALA A 96 3.86 0.19 5.17
C ALA A 96 4.80 -0.88 4.59
N ASN A 97 4.39 -2.15 4.63
CA ASN A 97 5.15 -3.25 4.04
C ASN A 97 5.26 -3.11 2.52
N LEU A 98 4.15 -2.82 1.83
CA LEU A 98 4.16 -2.60 0.37
C LEU A 98 5.04 -1.41 -0.02
N ASN A 99 5.03 -0.32 0.77
CA ASN A 99 5.91 0.82 0.54
C ASN A 99 7.39 0.48 0.76
N ASN A 100 7.69 -0.36 1.75
CA ASN A 100 9.05 -0.88 1.96
C ASN A 100 9.49 -1.76 0.79
N GLU A 101 8.62 -2.61 0.25
CA GLU A 101 8.92 -3.40 -0.96
C GLU A 101 9.17 -2.51 -2.18
N ARG A 102 8.33 -1.50 -2.40
CA ARG A 102 8.55 -0.50 -3.46
C ARG A 102 9.92 0.16 -3.33
N THR A 103 10.25 0.61 -2.13
CA THR A 103 11.53 1.27 -1.84
C THR A 103 12.71 0.33 -2.10
N LYS A 104 12.62 -0.94 -1.68
CA LYS A 104 13.64 -1.95 -1.98
C LYS A 104 13.81 -2.14 -3.48
N THR A 105 12.72 -2.25 -4.24
CA THR A 105 12.76 -2.42 -5.70
C THR A 105 13.44 -1.23 -6.38
N LEU A 106 13.09 0.00 -5.98
CA LEU A 106 13.71 1.23 -6.50
C LEU A 106 15.21 1.30 -6.17
N CYS A 107 15.59 1.06 -4.91
CA CYS A 107 16.98 1.08 -4.47
C CYS A 107 17.83 -0.03 -5.10
N CYS A 108 17.26 -1.23 -5.33
CA CYS A 108 17.93 -2.32 -6.04
C CYS A 108 18.11 -2.01 -7.54
N GLY A 109 17.17 -1.31 -8.17
CA GLY A 109 17.32 -0.79 -9.53
C GLY A 109 18.47 0.21 -9.66
N ILE A 110 18.66 1.09 -8.66
CA ILE A 110 19.79 2.02 -8.58
C ILE A 110 21.13 1.27 -8.44
N LYS A 111 21.18 0.19 -7.65
CA LYS A 111 22.39 -0.64 -7.51
C LYS A 111 22.74 -1.40 -8.80
N ARG A 112 21.76 -1.83 -9.61
CA ARG A 112 22.03 -2.50 -10.90
C ARG A 112 22.56 -1.57 -11.99
N LYS A 113 22.32 -0.25 -11.92
CA LYS A 113 22.97 0.73 -12.82
C LYS A 113 24.43 1.06 -12.45
N ARG A 114 24.92 0.61 -11.29
CA ARG A 114 26.36 0.55 -10.98
C ARG A 114 26.94 -0.83 -11.30
N LYS A 115 26.73 -1.33 -12.51
CA LYS A 115 27.68 -2.30 -13.10
C LYS A 115 28.74 -1.49 -13.82
N ALA A 116 29.97 -1.69 -13.39
CA ALA A 116 31.16 -0.98 -13.84
C ALA A 116 31.21 -0.86 -15.36
N VAL A 117 31.25 0.39 -15.84
CA VAL A 117 31.92 0.66 -17.11
C VAL A 117 33.41 0.52 -16.80
N SER A 118 33.95 -0.69 -16.92
CA SER A 118 35.39 -0.84 -17.04
C SER A 118 35.75 -0.27 -18.41
N TYR A 119 36.13 1.01 -18.44
CA TYR A 119 36.94 1.51 -19.54
C TYR A 119 38.24 0.72 -19.50
N SER A 120 38.37 -0.28 -20.37
CA SER A 120 39.67 -0.84 -20.70
C SER A 120 40.43 0.25 -21.45
N PHE A 121 41.29 1.00 -20.74
CA PHE A 121 42.32 1.76 -21.43
C PHE A 121 43.13 0.77 -22.28
N PRO A 122 43.37 1.05 -23.57
CA PRO A 122 44.26 0.20 -24.35
C PRO A 122 45.63 0.17 -23.66
N PRO A 123 46.30 -0.99 -23.64
CA PRO A 123 47.59 -1.11 -22.98
C PRO A 123 48.55 -0.09 -23.60
N ILE A 124 49.15 0.74 -22.75
CA ILE A 124 50.23 1.64 -23.13
C ILE A 124 51.37 0.74 -23.60
N VAL A 125 51.57 0.66 -24.91
CA VAL A 125 52.71 0.00 -25.53
C VAL A 125 53.94 0.74 -25.06
N SER A 126 54.73 0.11 -24.19
CA SER A 126 55.98 0.66 -23.69
C SER A 126 56.91 0.98 -24.87
N THR A 127 57.33 2.23 -24.92
CA THR A 127 58.42 2.72 -25.79
C THR A 127 59.64 1.79 -25.68
N PRO A 128 60.32 1.48 -26.79
CA PRO A 128 61.39 0.49 -26.82
C PRO A 128 62.59 0.93 -25.96
N GLN A 129 63.19 -0.03 -25.24
CA GLN A 129 64.37 0.17 -24.42
C GLN A 129 65.55 0.71 -25.25
N SER A 130 66.07 1.87 -24.84
CA SER A 130 67.34 2.41 -25.33
C SER A 130 68.49 1.45 -24.99
N LYS A 131 69.13 0.88 -26.02
CA LYS A 131 70.34 0.07 -25.91
C LYS A 131 71.44 0.87 -25.20
N LYS A 132 71.92 0.37 -24.05
CA LYS A 132 73.16 0.86 -23.42
C LYS A 132 74.31 0.70 -24.40
N ARG A 133 74.96 1.81 -24.77
CA ARG A 133 76.20 1.81 -25.54
C ARG A 133 77.36 1.59 -24.57
N LYS A 134 78.04 0.44 -24.68
CA LYS A 134 79.30 0.17 -23.97
C LYS A 134 80.35 1.22 -24.40
N ARG A 135 80.98 1.85 -23.41
CA ARG A 135 82.35 2.38 -23.49
C ARG A 135 83.07 1.92 -22.24
#